data_AF-A0A9P5YS07-F1
#
_entry.id   AF-A0A9P5YS07-F1
#
_cell.length_a   1.000
_cell.length_b   1.000
_cell.length_c   1.000
_cell.angle_alpha   90.00
_cell.angle_beta   90.00
_cell.angle_gamma   90.00
#
_symmetry.space_group_name_H-M   'P 1'
#
loop_
_entity.id
_entity.type
_entity.pdbx_description
1 polymer ?
#
loop_
_entity_poly.entity_id
_entity_poly.type
_entity_poly.pdbx_seq_one_letter_code
_entity_poly.pdbx_strand_id
1 'polypeptide(L)'
;AAEQYFSTLAIKYNAQIDPACAQKVALKGVGTRITNRKRTKQARRLAALPAFKIKHNIDTEHDLAYLLDLGYMSAEEDGPGNVSKESWDAEARKVAGAGQTVFETQRLPWRTQKLIRFYYALDNESFNPSDTSVKRAKISHVRFHGFKENTSRSLPRPSAHRQLVPFYIVEEKWLHATGNTGIAFNRSPEPEAWATLVINDSELDPRDLEAMQKWIAEEESN
;
A
#
# COMPACT_ATOMS: atom_id res chain seq x y z
N ALA A 1 31.01 14.03 7.19
CA ALA A 1 31.16 13.73 5.75
C ALA A 1 32.18 12.61 5.50
N ALA A 2 33.42 12.73 5.96
CA ALA A 2 34.45 11.67 5.81
C ALA A 2 34.05 10.34 6.46
N GLU A 3 33.50 10.36 7.68
CA GLU A 3 33.05 9.14 8.38
C GLU A 3 32.00 8.36 7.61
N GLN A 4 30.98 9.05 7.06
CA GLN A 4 29.94 8.43 6.22
C GLN A 4 30.52 7.85 4.92
N TYR A 5 31.52 8.51 4.33
CA TYR A 5 32.21 8.03 3.15
C TYR A 5 32.97 6.73 3.45
N PHE A 6 33.80 6.70 4.49
CA PHE A 6 34.56 5.51 4.87
C PHE A 6 33.67 4.37 5.36
N SER A 7 32.58 4.66 6.10
CA SER A 7 31.62 3.63 6.49
C SER A 7 30.95 2.99 5.28
N THR A 8 30.60 3.79 4.27
CA THR A 8 30.00 3.28 3.02
C THR A 8 31.00 2.43 2.23
N LEU A 9 32.27 2.86 2.20
CA LEU A 9 33.33 2.13 1.51
C LEU A 9 33.62 0.79 2.18
N ALA A 10 33.66 0.74 3.51
CA ALA A 10 33.79 -0.49 4.29
C ALA A 10 32.60 -1.44 4.06
N ILE A 11 31.36 -0.94 4.04
CA ILE A 11 30.17 -1.75 3.75
C ILE A 11 30.24 -2.34 2.33
N LYS A 12 30.66 -1.54 1.33
CA LYS A 12 30.80 -1.99 -0.06
C LYS A 12 31.91 -3.04 -0.20
N TYR A 13 33.05 -2.82 0.44
CA TYR A 13 34.15 -3.78 0.45
C TYR A 13 33.72 -5.11 1.08
N ASN A 14 33.10 -5.06 2.26
CA ASN A 14 32.59 -6.26 2.93
C ASN A 14 31.54 -7.01 2.09
N ALA A 15 30.67 -6.30 1.37
CA ALA A 15 29.71 -6.92 0.46
C ALA A 15 30.36 -7.57 -0.78
N GLN A 16 31.60 -7.21 -1.14
CA GLN A 16 32.34 -7.87 -2.24
C GLN A 16 33.03 -9.14 -1.77
N ILE A 17 33.52 -9.18 -0.53
CA ILE A 17 34.33 -10.29 -0.01
C ILE A 17 33.53 -11.32 0.81
N ASP A 18 32.37 -10.94 1.36
CA ASP A 18 31.52 -11.80 2.19
C ASP A 18 30.10 -11.94 1.59
N PRO A 19 29.71 -13.14 1.14
CA PRO A 19 28.37 -13.40 0.62
C PRO A 19 27.23 -13.05 1.60
N ALA A 20 27.43 -13.22 2.90
CA ALA A 20 26.42 -12.89 3.91
C ALA A 20 26.23 -11.36 4.01
N CYS A 21 27.31 -10.59 3.90
CA CYS A 21 27.23 -9.13 3.80
C CYS A 21 26.57 -8.68 2.49
N ALA A 22 26.88 -9.33 1.36
CA ALA A 22 26.24 -9.06 0.08
C ALA A 22 24.71 -9.23 0.17
N GLN A 23 24.26 -10.34 0.76
CA GLN A 23 22.84 -10.62 0.96
C GLN A 23 22.17 -9.57 1.85
N LYS A 24 22.80 -9.18 2.97
CA LYS A 24 22.28 -8.12 3.86
C LYS A 24 22.12 -6.78 3.13
N VAL A 25 23.10 -6.39 2.32
CA VAL A 25 23.03 -5.15 1.53
C VAL A 25 21.92 -5.23 0.49
N ALA A 26 21.76 -6.37 -0.20
CA ALA A 26 20.68 -6.57 -1.16
C ALA A 26 19.30 -6.46 -0.48
N LEU A 27 19.09 -7.14 0.66
CA LEU A 27 17.85 -7.05 1.43
C LEU A 27 17.55 -5.63 1.90
N LYS A 28 18.57 -4.89 2.37
CA LYS A 28 18.43 -3.47 2.74
C LYS A 28 18.05 -2.61 1.54
N GLY A 29 18.62 -2.87 0.37
CA GLY A 29 18.28 -2.22 -0.89
C GLY A 29 16.81 -2.43 -1.26
N VAL A 30 16.33 -3.68 -1.21
CA VAL A 30 14.93 -4.02 -1.43
C VAL A 30 14.01 -3.29 -0.45
N GLY A 31 14.30 -3.36 0.86
CA GLY A 31 13.50 -2.67 1.89
C GLY A 31 13.44 -1.16 1.71
N THR A 32 14.54 -0.54 1.28
CA THR A 32 14.60 0.90 0.96
C THR A 32 13.72 1.24 -0.23
N ARG A 33 13.77 0.45 -1.32
CA ARG A 33 12.92 0.63 -2.50
C ARG A 33 11.44 0.53 -2.14
N ILE A 34 11.04 -0.51 -1.40
CA ILE A 34 9.66 -0.70 -0.93
C ILE A 34 9.20 0.51 -0.11
N THR A 35 10.01 0.97 0.84
CA THR A 35 9.68 2.11 1.71
C THR A 35 9.51 3.39 0.90
N ASN A 36 10.42 3.68 -0.03
CA ASN A 36 10.33 4.86 -0.89
C ASN A 36 9.08 4.82 -1.78
N ARG A 37 8.72 3.65 -2.32
CA ARG A 37 7.49 3.51 -3.12
C ARG A 37 6.23 3.71 -2.29
N LYS A 38 6.18 3.19 -1.06
CA LYS A 38 5.10 3.50 -0.10
C LYS A 38 5.00 5.00 0.18
N ARG A 39 6.13 5.70 0.37
CA ARG A 39 6.16 7.16 0.55
C ARG A 39 5.63 7.92 -0.66
N THR A 40 6.05 7.55 -1.87
CA THR A 40 5.53 8.14 -3.12
C THR A 40 4.02 7.92 -3.25
N LYS A 41 3.54 6.71 -2.93
CA LYS A 41 2.11 6.37 -2.92
C LYS A 41 1.33 7.20 -1.91
N GLN A 42 1.86 7.36 -0.69
CA GLN A 42 1.28 8.23 0.34
C GLN A 42 1.19 9.68 -0.14
N ALA A 43 2.28 10.25 -0.64
CA ALA A 43 2.32 11.63 -1.13
C ALA A 43 1.29 11.85 -2.26
N ARG A 44 1.16 10.90 -3.19
CA ARG A 44 0.18 10.95 -4.27
C ARG A 44 -1.26 10.96 -3.73
N ARG A 45 -1.56 10.10 -2.76
CA ARG A 45 -2.90 10.03 -2.14
C ARG A 45 -3.23 11.27 -1.33
N LEU A 46 -2.24 11.83 -0.61
CA LEU A 46 -2.38 13.10 0.10
C LEU A 46 -2.71 14.24 -0.87
N ALA A 47 -2.06 14.27 -2.04
CA ALA A 47 -2.34 15.27 -3.06
C ALA A 47 -3.74 15.13 -3.69
N ALA A 48 -4.27 13.91 -3.80
CA ALA A 48 -5.63 13.66 -4.30
C ALA A 48 -6.73 13.90 -3.25
N LEU A 49 -6.37 13.92 -1.96
CA LEU A 49 -7.33 13.98 -0.86
C LEU A 49 -8.23 15.23 -0.88
N PRO A 50 -7.76 16.45 -1.23
CA PRO A 50 -8.64 17.62 -1.30
C PRO A 50 -9.76 17.47 -2.32
N ALA A 51 -9.43 17.01 -3.54
CA ALA A 51 -10.42 16.78 -4.60
C ALA A 51 -11.43 15.68 -4.18
N PHE A 52 -10.93 14.61 -3.56
CA PHE A 52 -11.76 13.55 -3.00
C PHE A 52 -12.73 14.08 -1.93
N LYS A 53 -12.26 14.89 -0.99
CA LYS A 53 -13.14 15.49 0.05
C LYS A 53 -14.26 16.33 -0.56
N ILE A 54 -13.94 17.15 -1.57
CA ILE A 54 -14.95 17.95 -2.29
C ILE A 54 -15.98 17.05 -2.95
N LYS A 55 -15.53 16.00 -3.66
CA LYS A 55 -16.41 15.04 -4.35
C LYS A 55 -17.40 14.35 -3.40
N HIS A 56 -16.97 14.05 -2.18
CA HIS A 56 -17.77 13.35 -1.17
C HIS A 56 -18.43 14.28 -0.14
N ASN A 57 -18.40 15.60 -0.34
CA ASN A 57 -18.94 16.60 0.61
C ASN A 57 -18.42 16.42 2.04
N ILE A 58 -17.13 16.10 2.18
CA ILE A 58 -16.47 15.93 3.48
C ILE A 58 -15.91 17.27 3.93
N ASP A 59 -16.35 17.74 5.10
CA ASP A 59 -15.87 19.00 5.66
C ASP A 59 -14.35 18.96 5.90
N THR A 60 -13.72 20.11 5.69
CA THR A 60 -12.28 20.34 5.84
C THR A 60 -11.77 20.10 7.25
N GLU A 61 -12.60 20.29 8.28
CA GLU A 61 -12.27 20.02 9.69
C GLU A 61 -12.08 18.52 9.99
N HIS A 62 -12.68 17.63 9.19
CA HIS A 62 -12.52 16.20 9.36
C HIS A 62 -11.33 15.68 8.55
N ASP A 63 -10.20 15.54 9.22
CA ASP A 63 -8.98 15.09 8.57
C ASP A 63 -9.01 13.58 8.29
N LEU A 64 -9.15 13.17 7.03
CA LEU A 64 -8.92 11.78 6.61
C LEU A 64 -7.44 11.48 6.33
N ALA A 65 -6.54 12.48 6.36
CA ALA A 65 -5.13 12.31 6.02
C ALA A 65 -4.41 11.37 6.99
N TYR A 66 -4.84 11.27 8.24
CA TYR A 66 -4.26 10.31 9.18
C TYR A 66 -4.47 8.84 8.78
N LEU A 67 -5.49 8.54 7.98
CA LEU A 67 -5.71 7.20 7.43
C LEU A 67 -4.71 6.87 6.33
N LEU A 68 -3.98 7.86 5.82
CA LEU A 68 -2.91 7.71 4.84
C LEU A 68 -1.56 7.44 5.52
N ASP A 69 -1.53 6.80 6.68
CA ASP A 69 -0.26 6.42 7.30
C ASP A 69 0.45 5.28 6.56
N LEU A 70 1.79 5.33 6.49
CA LEU A 70 2.61 4.31 5.84
C LEU A 70 2.43 2.91 6.46
N GLY A 71 2.18 2.85 7.78
CA GLY A 71 1.90 1.62 8.51
C GLY A 71 0.62 0.92 8.08
N TYR A 72 -0.30 1.65 7.42
CA TYR A 72 -1.57 1.12 6.93
C TYR A 72 -1.55 0.81 5.42
N MET A 73 -0.53 1.27 4.70
CA MET A 73 -0.44 1.06 3.25
C MET A 73 0.19 -0.28 2.87
N SER A 74 -0.33 -0.87 1.79
CA SER A 74 0.26 -2.05 1.16
C SER A 74 1.66 -1.75 0.63
N ALA A 75 2.54 -2.73 0.71
CA ALA A 75 3.79 -2.69 -0.04
C ALA A 75 3.51 -2.90 -1.53
N GLU A 76 4.38 -2.33 -2.35
CA GLU A 76 4.40 -2.60 -3.79
C GLU A 76 5.78 -3.13 -4.17
N GLU A 77 5.82 -4.37 -4.64
CA GLU A 77 7.05 -5.10 -4.95
C GLU A 77 7.24 -5.31 -6.46
N ASP A 78 8.49 -5.36 -6.90
CA ASP A 78 8.89 -5.47 -8.31
C ASP A 78 9.44 -6.87 -8.66
N GLY A 79 9.04 -7.90 -7.90
CA GLY A 79 9.50 -9.26 -8.11
C GLY A 79 8.59 -10.32 -7.50
N PRO A 80 8.92 -11.61 -7.72
CA PRO A 80 8.01 -12.74 -7.49
C PRO A 80 7.67 -13.02 -6.02
N GLY A 81 8.47 -12.55 -5.07
CA GLY A 81 8.27 -12.89 -3.66
C GLY A 81 8.27 -14.41 -3.45
N ASN A 82 7.14 -14.95 -2.99
CA ASN A 82 6.93 -16.37 -2.72
C ASN A 82 6.31 -17.15 -3.88
N VAL A 83 5.94 -16.49 -4.99
CA VAL A 83 5.45 -17.20 -6.19
C VAL A 83 6.58 -17.55 -7.15
N SER A 84 6.30 -18.41 -8.12
CA SER A 84 7.27 -18.68 -9.18
C SER A 84 7.49 -17.42 -10.03
N LYS A 85 8.71 -17.26 -10.56
CA LYS A 85 9.03 -16.17 -11.49
C LYS A 85 8.14 -16.21 -12.73
N GLU A 86 7.84 -17.39 -13.23
CA GLU A 86 6.99 -17.60 -14.40
C GLU A 86 5.57 -17.10 -14.19
N SER A 87 4.97 -17.44 -13.04
CA SER A 87 3.62 -16.97 -12.65
C SER A 87 3.59 -15.45 -12.48
N TRP A 88 4.61 -14.89 -11.82
CA TRP A 88 4.71 -13.45 -11.64
C TRP A 88 4.86 -12.71 -12.97
N ASP A 89 5.78 -13.16 -13.83
CA ASP A 89 6.02 -12.57 -15.14
C ASP A 89 4.78 -12.67 -16.04
N ALA A 90 4.01 -13.77 -15.94
CA ALA A 90 2.76 -13.94 -16.68
C ALA A 90 1.70 -12.91 -16.26
N GLU A 91 1.55 -12.65 -14.97
CA GLU A 91 0.61 -11.64 -14.46
C GLU A 91 1.08 -10.23 -14.80
N ALA A 92 2.37 -9.95 -14.61
CA ALA A 92 2.97 -8.67 -14.95
C ALA A 92 2.76 -8.32 -16.43
N ARG A 93 2.91 -9.29 -17.33
CA ARG A 93 2.68 -9.10 -18.78
C ARG A 93 1.26 -8.67 -19.14
N LYS A 94 0.24 -9.01 -18.34
CA LYS A 94 -1.15 -8.58 -18.58
C LYS A 94 -1.36 -7.08 -18.36
N VAL A 95 -0.51 -6.48 -17.54
CA VAL A 95 -0.63 -5.07 -17.13
C VAL A 95 0.51 -4.20 -17.65
N ALA A 96 1.64 -4.79 -18.06
CA ALA A 96 2.80 -4.09 -18.57
C ALA A 96 2.49 -3.32 -19.86
N GLY A 97 2.57 -1.98 -19.82
CA GLY A 97 2.75 -1.18 -21.02
C GLY A 97 4.21 -1.19 -21.48
N ALA A 98 4.45 -0.77 -22.73
CA ALA A 98 5.80 -0.73 -23.30
C ALA A 98 6.77 0.08 -22.42
N GLY A 99 7.84 -0.57 -21.94
CA GLY A 99 8.87 0.06 -21.11
C GLY A 99 8.44 0.39 -19.67
N GLN A 100 7.28 -0.07 -19.20
CA GLN A 100 6.81 0.22 -17.85
C GLN A 100 7.21 -0.88 -16.86
N THR A 101 7.73 -0.47 -15.70
CA THR A 101 7.91 -1.38 -14.56
C THR A 101 6.57 -1.68 -13.93
N VAL A 102 6.26 -2.96 -13.78
CA VAL A 102 5.04 -3.46 -13.14
C VAL A 102 5.31 -3.76 -11.68
N PHE A 103 4.32 -3.51 -10.84
CA PHE A 103 4.41 -3.80 -9.42
C PHE A 103 3.24 -4.62 -8.90
N GLU A 104 3.54 -5.53 -7.99
CA GLU A 104 2.54 -6.27 -7.24
C GLU A 104 2.14 -5.48 -5.98
N THR A 105 0.85 -5.20 -5.79
CA THR A 105 0.34 -4.64 -4.54
C THR A 105 -0.05 -5.75 -3.57
N GLN A 106 0.71 -5.91 -2.48
CA GLN A 106 0.45 -6.97 -1.50
C GLN A 106 -0.85 -6.73 -0.71
N ARG A 107 -1.61 -7.81 -0.48
CA ARG A 107 -2.78 -7.81 0.39
C ARG A 107 -2.36 -7.64 1.85
N LEU A 108 -3.13 -6.86 2.60
CA LEU A 108 -3.05 -6.74 4.06
C LEU A 108 -4.39 -7.25 4.63
N PRO A 109 -4.43 -8.47 5.20
CA PRO A 109 -5.68 -9.14 5.57
C PRO A 109 -6.37 -8.49 6.77
N TRP A 110 -5.63 -7.70 7.54
CA TRP A 110 -6.19 -6.99 8.69
C TRP A 110 -6.98 -5.75 8.30
N ARG A 111 -6.92 -5.25 7.06
CA ARG A 111 -7.61 -4.00 6.69
C ARG A 111 -9.08 -4.24 6.35
N THR A 112 -9.95 -3.36 6.83
CA THR A 112 -11.35 -3.35 6.40
C THR A 112 -11.48 -3.07 4.91
N GLN A 113 -12.53 -3.62 4.29
CA GLN A 113 -12.87 -3.34 2.89
C GLN A 113 -13.05 -1.84 2.64
N LYS A 114 -13.63 -1.10 3.60
CA LYS A 114 -13.81 0.37 3.51
C LYS A 114 -12.48 1.10 3.36
N LEU A 115 -11.45 0.72 4.13
CA LEU A 115 -10.10 1.30 3.99
C LEU A 115 -9.46 0.97 2.64
N ILE A 116 -9.65 -0.26 2.15
CA ILE A 116 -9.14 -0.66 0.82
C ILE A 116 -9.81 0.18 -0.27
N ARG A 117 -11.14 0.35 -0.24
CA ARG A 117 -11.89 1.19 -1.20
C ARG A 117 -11.44 2.64 -1.15
N PHE A 118 -11.26 3.20 0.04
CA PHE A 118 -10.73 4.56 0.22
C PHE A 118 -9.39 4.75 -0.47
N TYR A 119 -8.49 3.80 -0.29
CA TYR A 119 -7.18 3.80 -0.93
C TYR A 119 -7.23 3.68 -2.44
N TYR A 120 -8.14 2.87 -3.00
CA TYR A 120 -8.29 2.72 -4.44
C TYR A 120 -9.03 3.89 -5.09
N ALA A 121 -10.02 4.48 -4.41
CA ALA A 121 -10.68 5.69 -4.89
C ALA A 121 -9.72 6.89 -4.94
N LEU A 122 -8.88 7.08 -3.91
CA LEU A 122 -7.82 8.10 -3.94
C LEU A 122 -6.77 7.83 -5.02
N ASP A 123 -6.44 6.56 -5.21
CA ASP A 123 -5.57 6.17 -6.30
C ASP A 123 -6.24 6.51 -7.64
N ASN A 124 -7.52 6.21 -7.88
CA ASN A 124 -8.23 6.59 -9.11
C ASN A 124 -8.28 8.11 -9.32
N GLU A 125 -8.61 8.86 -8.26
CA GLU A 125 -8.64 10.33 -8.27
C GLU A 125 -7.27 10.91 -8.66
N SER A 126 -6.17 10.31 -8.17
CA SER A 126 -4.80 10.76 -8.46
C SER A 126 -4.36 10.59 -9.92
N PHE A 127 -5.09 9.80 -10.72
CA PHE A 127 -4.83 9.62 -12.15
C PHE A 127 -5.96 10.19 -13.04
N ASN A 128 -6.93 10.89 -12.45
CA ASN A 128 -7.99 11.54 -13.20
C ASN A 128 -7.39 12.68 -14.05
N PRO A 129 -7.53 12.63 -15.40
CA PRO A 129 -6.88 13.58 -16.30
C PRO A 129 -7.47 14.99 -16.30
N SER A 130 -8.49 15.27 -15.48
CA SER A 130 -9.09 16.61 -15.36
C SER A 130 -8.11 17.66 -14.82
N ASP A 131 -7.01 17.25 -14.18
CA ASP A 131 -5.92 18.15 -13.80
C ASP A 131 -4.96 18.38 -15.00
N THR A 132 -5.32 19.37 -15.83
CA THR A 132 -4.61 19.76 -17.06
C THR A 132 -3.24 20.40 -16.82
N SER A 133 -2.86 20.64 -15.56
CA SER A 133 -1.63 21.37 -15.20
C SER A 133 -0.35 20.56 -15.40
N VAL A 134 -0.45 19.23 -15.50
CA VAL A 134 0.71 18.36 -15.66
C VAL A 134 0.56 17.53 -16.93
N LYS A 135 1.41 17.78 -17.93
CA LYS A 135 1.66 16.88 -19.08
C LYS A 135 2.30 15.56 -18.62
N ARG A 136 1.70 14.85 -17.67
CA ARG A 136 2.08 13.48 -17.35
C ARG A 136 1.50 12.62 -18.46
N ALA A 137 2.37 11.89 -19.15
CA ALA A 137 1.94 10.71 -19.89
C ALA A 137 0.94 9.94 -19.00
N LYS A 138 -0.10 9.34 -19.59
CA LYS A 138 -0.99 8.41 -18.89
C LYS A 138 -0.13 7.31 -18.24
N ILE A 139 0.40 7.55 -17.05
CA ILE A 139 0.99 6.53 -16.21
C ILE A 139 -0.25 5.83 -15.71
N SER A 140 -0.77 4.87 -16.47
CA SER A 140 -1.79 3.98 -15.95
C SER A 140 -1.23 3.36 -14.66
N HIS A 141 -2.10 2.97 -13.74
CA HIS A 141 -1.71 2.12 -12.63
C HIS A 141 -1.13 0.80 -13.19
N VAL A 142 0.17 0.75 -13.42
CA VAL A 142 0.86 -0.45 -13.90
C VAL A 142 1.13 -1.37 -12.72
N ARG A 143 0.05 -1.79 -12.07
CA ARG A 143 0.08 -2.71 -10.94
C ARG A 143 -0.92 -3.82 -11.14
N PHE A 144 -0.64 -4.95 -10.52
CA PHE A 144 -1.64 -5.99 -10.28
C PHE A 144 -1.73 -6.27 -8.78
N HIS A 145 -2.80 -6.93 -8.39
CA HIS A 145 -3.10 -7.20 -7.00
C HIS A 145 -2.54 -8.55 -6.59
N GLY A 146 -1.91 -8.56 -5.42
CA GLY A 146 -0.97 -9.60 -5.07
C GLY A 146 -1.53 -11.00 -5.02
N PHE A 147 -0.62 -11.94 -5.22
CA PHE A 147 -0.84 -13.37 -5.05
C PHE A 147 -1.16 -13.68 -3.59
N LYS A 148 -1.98 -14.71 -3.36
CA LYS A 148 -2.34 -15.14 -1.99
C LYS A 148 -1.09 -15.48 -1.18
N GLU A 149 -0.11 -16.09 -1.83
CA GLU A 149 1.22 -16.47 -1.31
C GLU A 149 2.07 -15.26 -0.91
N ASN A 150 1.83 -14.11 -1.52
CA ASN A 150 2.51 -12.84 -1.24
C ASN A 150 1.70 -11.94 -0.28
N THR A 151 0.64 -12.47 0.33
CA THR A 151 -0.13 -11.76 1.36
C THR A 151 0.79 -11.35 2.52
N SER A 152 0.77 -10.06 2.85
CA SER A 152 1.60 -9.54 3.92
C SER A 152 1.05 -9.96 5.28
N ARG A 153 1.92 -10.57 6.09
CA ARG A 153 1.64 -10.92 7.49
C ARG A 153 2.00 -9.79 8.47
N SER A 154 2.29 -8.60 7.95
CA SER A 154 2.63 -7.47 8.80
C SER A 154 1.43 -7.02 9.62
N LEU A 155 1.64 -6.85 10.94
CA LEU A 155 0.65 -6.25 11.83
C LEU A 155 0.46 -4.77 11.48
N PRO A 156 -0.74 -4.21 11.68
CA PRO A 156 -0.93 -2.77 11.57
C PRO A 156 0.00 -2.08 12.57
N ARG A 157 0.72 -1.06 12.11
CA ARG A 157 1.65 -0.30 12.96
C ARG A 157 1.11 1.11 13.18
N PRO A 158 1.15 1.61 14.42
CA PRO A 158 0.91 3.02 14.67
C PRO A 158 1.86 3.89 13.86
N SER A 159 1.42 5.10 13.52
CA SER A 159 2.31 6.10 12.93
C SER A 159 3.36 6.53 13.94
N ALA A 160 4.48 7.11 13.48
CA ALA A 160 5.47 7.69 14.40
C ALA A 160 4.87 8.79 15.32
N HIS A 161 3.73 9.36 14.92
CA HIS A 161 3.06 10.47 15.63
C HIS A 161 1.80 10.04 16.40
N ARG A 162 1.38 8.78 16.30
CA ARG A 162 0.19 8.26 16.99
C ARG A 162 0.56 6.98 17.69
N GLN A 163 0.20 6.84 18.96
CA GLN A 163 0.56 5.64 19.72
C GLN A 163 -0.36 4.44 19.43
N LEU A 164 -1.52 4.66 18.81
CA LEU A 164 -2.59 3.67 18.68
C LEU A 164 -3.12 3.53 17.24
N VAL A 165 -3.44 2.30 16.84
CA VAL A 165 -4.10 1.98 15.56
C VAL A 165 -5.61 2.19 15.71
N PRO A 166 -6.30 2.93 14.81
CA PRO A 166 -7.75 3.05 14.88
C PRO A 166 -8.45 1.69 14.74
N PHE A 167 -9.36 1.36 15.64
CA PHE A 167 -10.01 0.05 15.63
C PHE A 167 -10.88 -0.16 14.38
N TYR A 168 -11.58 0.88 13.92
CA TYR A 168 -12.50 0.84 12.76
C TYR A 168 -11.82 0.63 11.39
N ILE A 169 -10.48 0.61 11.32
CA ILE A 169 -9.77 0.25 10.08
C ILE A 169 -9.28 -1.20 10.06
N VAL A 170 -9.55 -1.95 11.14
CA VAL A 170 -9.11 -3.33 11.30
C VAL A 170 -10.31 -4.29 11.14
N GLU A 171 -10.13 -5.31 10.32
CA GLU A 171 -11.12 -6.33 10.04
C GLU A 171 -11.34 -7.21 11.28
N GLU A 172 -12.59 -7.30 11.73
CA GLU A 172 -12.93 -7.97 12.98
C GLU A 172 -12.63 -9.47 12.91
N LYS A 173 -12.96 -10.12 11.78
CA LYS A 173 -12.67 -11.54 11.55
C LYS A 173 -11.17 -11.84 11.70
N TRP A 174 -10.32 -10.98 11.13
CA TRP A 174 -8.87 -11.12 11.24
C TRP A 174 -8.39 -10.97 12.68
N LEU A 175 -8.95 -10.01 13.43
CA LEU A 175 -8.59 -9.78 14.83
C LEU A 175 -8.91 -11.00 15.71
N HIS A 176 -10.10 -11.58 15.55
CA HIS A 176 -10.51 -12.80 16.27
C HIS A 176 -9.65 -14.00 15.89
N ALA A 177 -9.40 -14.22 14.59
CA ALA A 177 -8.65 -15.37 14.10
C ALA A 177 -7.18 -15.38 14.55
N THR A 178 -6.57 -14.20 14.70
CA THR A 178 -5.14 -14.10 15.01
C THR A 178 -4.81 -14.00 16.49
N GLY A 179 -5.80 -13.71 17.36
CA GLY A 179 -5.59 -13.57 18.80
C GLY A 179 -4.56 -12.49 19.17
N ASN A 180 -4.35 -11.50 18.30
CA ASN A 180 -3.28 -10.52 18.41
C ASN A 180 -3.46 -9.58 19.61
N THR A 181 -2.79 -9.88 20.73
CA THR A 181 -2.80 -9.07 21.96
C THR A 181 -1.78 -7.92 21.98
N GLY A 182 -0.81 -7.94 21.06
CA GLY A 182 0.30 -6.97 21.04
C GLY A 182 -0.01 -5.64 20.35
N ILE A 183 -1.23 -5.42 19.86
CA ILE A 183 -1.61 -4.20 19.14
C ILE A 183 -2.42 -3.30 20.07
N ALA A 184 -1.95 -2.08 20.27
CA ALA A 184 -2.67 -1.06 21.00
C ALA A 184 -3.65 -0.34 20.06
N PHE A 185 -4.96 -0.50 20.34
CA PHE A 185 -6.02 0.08 19.52
C PHE A 185 -6.59 1.35 20.13
N ASN A 186 -6.90 2.32 19.27
CA ASN A 186 -7.78 3.42 19.60
C ASN A 186 -9.22 2.98 19.37
N ARG A 187 -9.99 2.86 20.46
CA ARG A 187 -11.41 2.49 20.47
C ARG A 187 -12.35 3.69 20.49
N SER A 188 -11.84 4.91 20.30
CA SER A 188 -12.70 6.06 20.02
C SER A 188 -13.62 5.75 18.84
N PRO A 189 -14.86 6.29 18.85
CA PRO A 189 -15.76 6.15 17.71
C PRO A 189 -15.08 6.63 16.44
N GLU A 190 -15.48 6.05 15.31
CA GLU A 190 -15.01 6.55 14.02
C GLU A 190 -15.44 8.01 13.83
N PRO A 191 -14.57 8.87 13.27
CA PRO A 191 -14.96 10.23 12.93
C PRO A 191 -16.16 10.21 11.98
N GLU A 192 -17.07 11.18 12.11
CA GLU A 192 -18.29 11.24 11.31
C GLU A 192 -18.01 11.17 9.80
N ALA A 193 -17.00 11.91 9.33
CA ALA A 193 -16.56 11.85 7.94
C ALA A 193 -16.12 10.46 7.47
N TRP A 194 -15.58 9.63 8.36
CA TRP A 194 -15.29 8.24 8.03
C TRP A 194 -16.55 7.40 8.07
N ALA A 195 -17.38 7.56 9.11
CA ALA A 195 -18.62 6.80 9.30
C ALA A 195 -19.56 6.93 8.10
N THR A 196 -19.79 8.15 7.64
CA THR A 196 -20.73 8.47 6.55
C THR A 196 -20.14 8.28 5.14
N LEU A 197 -18.83 8.06 5.02
CA LEU A 197 -18.18 7.88 3.72
C LEU A 197 -18.68 6.61 3.02
N VAL A 198 -19.32 6.81 1.87
CA VAL A 198 -19.68 5.76 0.92
C VAL A 198 -18.87 5.96 -0.36
N ILE A 199 -18.20 4.89 -0.79
CA ILE A 199 -17.42 4.85 -2.03
C ILE A 199 -18.06 3.80 -2.92
N ASN A 200 -18.59 4.22 -4.07
CA ASN A 200 -19.30 3.35 -5.00
C ASN A 200 -18.32 2.58 -5.90
N ASP A 201 -18.77 1.45 -6.47
CA ASP A 201 -17.94 0.63 -7.36
C ASP A 201 -17.48 1.40 -8.60
N SER A 202 -18.29 2.34 -9.09
CA SER A 202 -17.97 3.22 -10.21
C SER A 202 -16.80 4.18 -9.94
N GLU A 203 -16.37 4.31 -8.69
CA GLU A 203 -15.28 5.17 -8.28
C GLU A 203 -13.94 4.43 -8.23
N LEU A 204 -13.97 3.11 -8.41
CA LEU A 204 -12.80 2.24 -8.39
C LEU A 204 -12.38 1.88 -9.80
N ASP A 205 -11.08 1.62 -9.99
CA ASP A 205 -10.62 0.98 -11.23
C ASP A 205 -11.23 -0.44 -11.32
N PRO A 206 -11.73 -0.88 -12.48
CA PRO A 206 -12.31 -2.22 -12.63
C PRO A 206 -11.40 -3.35 -12.15
N ARG A 207 -10.07 -3.21 -12.31
CA ARG A 207 -9.10 -4.22 -11.85
C ARG A 207 -8.93 -4.22 -10.34
N ASP A 208 -8.97 -3.03 -9.72
CA ASP A 208 -8.96 -2.90 -8.26
C ASP A 208 -10.22 -3.59 -7.68
N LEU A 209 -11.38 -3.41 -8.31
CA LEU A 209 -12.65 -4.02 -7.91
C LEU A 209 -12.65 -5.55 -8.07
N GLU A 210 -12.22 -6.06 -9.23
CA GLU A 210 -12.10 -7.51 -9.49
C GLU A 210 -11.22 -8.20 -8.45
N ALA A 211 -10.08 -7.59 -8.11
CA ALA A 211 -9.18 -8.11 -7.09
C ALA A 211 -9.82 -8.16 -5.70
N MET A 212 -10.56 -7.12 -5.32
CA MET A 212 -11.30 -7.09 -4.05
C MET A 212 -12.36 -8.19 -3.98
N GLN A 213 -13.13 -8.38 -5.05
CA GLN A 213 -14.15 -9.43 -5.12
C GLN A 213 -13.53 -10.82 -4.99
N LYS A 214 -12.41 -11.05 -5.69
CA LYS A 214 -11.63 -12.30 -5.56
C LYS A 214 -11.18 -12.54 -4.11
N TRP A 215 -10.68 -11.51 -3.44
CA TRP A 215 -10.22 -11.62 -2.05
C TRP A 215 -11.33 -11.95 -1.06
N ILE A 216 -12.54 -11.41 -1.28
CA ILE A 216 -13.73 -11.70 -0.48
C ILE A 216 -14.15 -13.15 -0.69
N ALA A 217 -14.27 -13.61 -1.94
CA ALA A 217 -14.61 -14.99 -2.24
C ALA A 217 -13.62 -16.00 -1.64
N GLU A 218 -12.32 -15.67 -1.64
CA GLU A 218 -11.28 -16.46 -0.97
C GLU A 218 -11.44 -16.51 0.55
N GLU A 219 -11.92 -15.44 1.19
CA GLU A 219 -12.18 -15.39 2.64
C GLU A 219 -13.42 -16.18 3.03
N GLU A 220 -14.46 -16.16 2.21
CA GLU A 220 -15.70 -16.92 2.45
C GLU A 220 -15.53 -18.42 2.25
N SER A 221 -14.48 -18.84 1.55
CA SER A 221 -14.19 -20.25 1.27
C SER A 221 -13.32 -20.95 2.33
N ASN A 222 -12.76 -20.22 3.33
CA ASN A 222 -11.95 -20.78 4.41
C ASN A 222 -12.69 -20.71 5.75
#